data_AF-X0IWF4-F1
#
_entry.id   AF-X0IWF4-F1
#
_cell.length_a   1.000
_cell.length_b   1.000
_cell.length_c   1.000
_cell.angle_alpha   90.00
_cell.angle_beta   90.00
_cell.angle_gamma   90.00
#
_symmetry.space_group_name_H-M   'P 1'
#
loop_
_entity.id
_entity.type
_entity.pdbx_description
1 polymer ?
#
loop_
_entity_poly.entity_id
_entity_poly.type
_entity_poly.pdbx_seq_one_letter_code
_entity_poly.pdbx_strand_id
1 'polypeptide(L)'
;MAFEIYTGSWTDWSRGSVLGATITLSSRDASLLLAFIAAFVTVIAVRLWVIICFTVHQILSTNGKHDGLYYQRQVILRNTKSAPAAAWLFLQQAWYWRGIAISAVTRTIPWALFCVCYFLGFAVLAVFSSQISDSFRISTTPQSQLRDTNAPREPWKTHF
;
A
#
# COMPACT_ATOMS: atom_id res chain seq x y z
N MET A 1 37.02 14.27 -10.49
CA MET A 1 36.17 15.46 -10.74
C MET A 1 34.82 15.17 -10.11
N ALA A 2 34.35 16.01 -9.20
CA ALA A 2 33.03 15.88 -8.61
C ALA A 2 32.02 16.59 -9.53
N PHE A 3 30.96 15.89 -9.95
CA PHE A 3 29.88 16.48 -10.72
C PHE A 3 28.83 17.04 -9.76
N GLU A 4 28.44 18.29 -9.95
CA GLU A 4 27.33 18.90 -9.22
C GLU A 4 26.03 18.53 -9.91
N ILE A 5 25.17 17.80 -9.19
CA ILE A 5 23.88 17.34 -9.70
C ILE A 5 22.82 18.33 -9.22
N TYR A 6 22.02 18.87 -10.15
CA TYR A 6 20.90 19.72 -9.79
C TYR A 6 19.84 18.91 -9.02
N THR A 7 19.57 19.32 -7.78
CA THR A 7 18.45 18.85 -6.96
C THR A 7 17.35 19.89 -6.95
N GLY A 8 16.13 19.49 -7.29
CA GLY A 8 15.00 20.41 -7.42
C GLY A 8 14.01 19.94 -8.47
N SER A 9 12.95 20.72 -8.66
CA SER A 9 11.96 20.49 -9.70
C SER A 9 12.47 20.94 -11.07
N TRP A 10 12.17 20.16 -12.10
CA TRP A 10 12.42 20.50 -13.50
C TRP A 10 11.41 19.75 -14.38
N THR A 11 11.26 20.19 -15.63
CA THR A 11 10.29 19.60 -16.57
C THR A 11 10.99 19.09 -17.81
N ASP A 12 10.84 17.80 -18.11
CA ASP A 12 11.19 17.23 -19.40
C ASP A 12 10.11 17.60 -20.43
N TRP A 13 10.36 18.67 -21.19
CA TRP A 13 9.42 19.17 -22.21
C TRP A 13 9.15 18.17 -23.34
N SER A 14 10.00 17.16 -23.55
CA SER A 14 9.74 16.11 -24.54
C SER A 14 8.54 15.23 -24.16
N ARG A 15 8.21 15.15 -22.86
CA ARG A 15 7.06 14.41 -22.31
C ARG A 15 5.85 15.31 -22.04
N GLY A 16 5.94 16.59 -22.39
CA GLY A 16 4.92 17.60 -22.12
C GLY A 16 4.94 18.13 -20.69
N SER A 17 4.11 19.15 -20.43
CA SER A 17 4.14 19.91 -19.18
C SER A 17 3.70 19.14 -17.93
N VAL A 18 2.88 18.10 -18.10
CA VAL A 18 2.32 17.31 -17.00
C VAL A 18 3.12 16.05 -16.73
N LEU A 19 3.29 15.18 -17.73
CA LEU A 19 4.02 13.92 -17.60
C LEU A 19 5.54 14.11 -17.49
N GLY A 20 6.06 15.29 -17.89
CA GLY A 20 7.48 15.63 -17.80
C GLY A 20 7.91 16.25 -16.46
N ALA A 21 6.98 16.60 -15.57
CA ALA A 21 7.31 17.22 -14.29
C ALA A 21 8.05 16.22 -13.38
N THR A 22 9.33 16.51 -13.11
CA THR A 22 10.24 15.63 -12.37
C THR A 22 10.88 16.39 -11.21
N ILE A 23 11.09 15.71 -10.08
CA ILE A 23 11.83 16.27 -8.94
C ILE A 23 13.03 15.38 -8.61
N THR A 24 14.22 15.98 -8.59
CA THR A 24 15.45 15.29 -8.21
C THR A 24 15.73 15.56 -6.72
N LEU A 25 15.83 14.50 -5.92
CA LEU A 25 16.05 14.57 -4.47
C LEU A 25 17.28 13.74 -4.06
N SER A 26 17.85 14.06 -2.89
CA SER A 26 18.83 13.18 -2.25
C SER A 26 18.18 11.84 -1.88
N SER A 27 18.97 10.76 -1.78
CA SER A 27 18.44 9.43 -1.42
C SER A 27 17.70 9.46 -0.08
N ARG A 28 18.18 10.25 0.90
CA ARG A 28 17.54 10.39 2.21
C ARG A 28 16.19 11.11 2.11
N ASP A 29 16.13 12.23 1.41
CA ASP A 29 14.90 13.02 1.30
C ASP A 29 13.86 12.30 0.45
N ALA A 30 14.29 11.58 -0.59
CA ALA A 30 13.42 10.71 -1.38
C ALA A 30 12.78 9.63 -0.51
N SER A 31 13.55 8.92 0.33
CA SER A 31 13.00 7.91 1.25
C SER A 31 12.02 8.51 2.27
N LEU A 32 12.28 9.71 2.79
CA LEU A 32 11.38 10.41 3.71
C LEU A 32 10.06 10.81 3.03
N LEU A 33 10.13 11.39 1.83
CA LEU A 33 8.96 11.74 1.03
C LEU A 33 8.09 10.51 0.74
N LEU A 34 8.74 9.41 0.40
CA LEU A 34 8.09 8.15 0.05
C LEU A 34 7.41 7.48 1.26
N ALA A 35 8.06 7.53 2.43
CA ALA A 35 7.45 7.12 3.69
C ALA A 35 6.24 7.99 4.04
N PHE A 36 6.33 9.31 3.86
CA PHE A 36 5.21 10.23 4.05
C PHE A 36 4.03 9.91 3.12
N ILE A 37 4.29 9.69 1.82
CA ILE A 37 3.25 9.31 0.85
C ILE A 37 2.59 7.98 1.24
N ALA A 38 3.37 6.97 1.63
CA ALA A 38 2.81 5.69 2.07
C ALA A 38 1.89 5.83 3.29
N ALA A 39 2.33 6.61 4.29
CA ALA A 39 1.51 6.91 5.47
C ALA A 39 0.24 7.71 5.10
N PHE A 40 0.37 8.70 4.21
CA PHE A 40 -0.74 9.53 3.74
C PHE A 40 -1.78 8.71 2.98
N VAL A 41 -1.35 7.85 2.05
CA VAL A 41 -2.21 6.90 1.33
C VAL A 41 -2.92 5.96 2.31
N THR A 42 -2.25 5.51 3.36
CA THR A 42 -2.87 4.69 4.42
C THR A 42 -4.00 5.45 5.14
N VAL A 43 -3.78 6.72 5.50
CA VAL A 43 -4.82 7.56 6.11
C VAL A 43 -6.00 7.75 5.16
N ILE A 44 -5.74 8.04 3.89
CA ILE A 44 -6.79 8.18 2.86
C ILE A 44 -7.59 6.88 2.74
N ALA A 45 -6.93 5.72 2.71
CA ALA A 45 -7.60 4.42 2.62
C ALA A 45 -8.59 4.22 3.77
N VAL A 46 -8.19 4.53 5.01
CA VAL A 46 -9.09 4.39 6.17
C VAL A 46 -10.29 5.33 6.06
N ARG A 47 -10.08 6.59 5.64
CA ARG A 47 -11.16 7.58 5.53
C ARG A 47 -12.11 7.26 4.38
N LEU A 48 -11.56 6.90 3.23
CA LEU A 48 -12.32 6.54 2.05
C LEU A 48 -13.16 5.29 2.29
N TRP A 49 -12.64 4.31 3.03
CA TRP A 49 -13.42 3.14 3.48
C TRP A 49 -14.69 3.55 4.24
N VAL A 50 -14.57 4.45 5.22
CA VAL A 50 -15.72 4.93 6.00
C VAL A 50 -16.76 5.62 5.12
N ILE A 51 -16.31 6.46 4.17
CA ILE A 51 -17.21 7.13 3.21
C ILE A 51 -17.93 6.11 2.34
N ILE A 52 -17.21 5.10 1.81
CA ILE A 52 -17.81 4.04 0.99
C ILE A 52 -18.85 3.27 1.81
N CYS A 53 -18.51 2.83 3.02
CA CYS A 53 -19.44 2.13 3.91
C CYS A 53 -20.70 2.95 4.18
N PHE A 54 -20.55 4.24 4.46
CA PHE A 54 -21.68 5.14 4.68
C PHE A 54 -22.54 5.29 3.43
N THR A 55 -21.94 5.61 2.28
CA THR A 55 -22.67 5.76 1.01
C THR A 55 -23.42 4.48 0.64
N VAL A 56 -22.76 3.33 0.77
CA VAL A 56 -23.35 2.01 0.54
C VAL A 56 -24.51 1.76 1.50
N HIS A 57 -24.33 2.04 2.80
CA HIS A 57 -25.40 1.94 3.80
C HIS A 57 -26.61 2.78 3.41
N GLN A 58 -26.40 4.04 3.02
CA GLN A 58 -27.47 4.96 2.61
C GLN A 58 -28.21 4.48 1.35
N ILE A 59 -27.50 4.05 0.30
CA ILE A 59 -28.10 3.55 -0.94
C ILE A 59 -28.93 2.30 -0.69
N LEU A 60 -28.45 1.41 0.17
CA LEU A 60 -29.11 0.14 0.46
C LEU A 60 -30.22 0.28 1.50
N SER A 61 -30.24 1.38 2.26
CA SER A 61 -31.21 1.61 3.31
C SER A 61 -32.58 1.91 2.71
N THR A 62 -33.38 0.86 2.51
CA THR A 62 -34.78 0.96 2.07
C THR A 62 -35.72 0.96 3.27
N ASN A 63 -36.80 1.74 3.18
CA ASN A 63 -37.89 1.74 4.15
C ASN A 63 -38.82 0.54 3.87
N GLY A 64 -38.69 -0.53 4.65
CA GLY A 64 -39.49 -1.74 4.50
C GLY A 64 -39.18 -2.81 5.54
N LYS A 65 -40.03 -3.85 5.62
CA LYS A 65 -39.73 -5.06 6.39
C LYS A 65 -38.73 -5.89 5.61
N HIS A 66 -37.54 -6.08 6.15
CA HIS A 66 -36.48 -6.88 5.55
C HIS A 66 -36.12 -8.09 6.43
N ASP A 67 -35.34 -9.02 5.88
CA ASP A 67 -34.86 -10.20 6.60
C ASP A 67 -33.74 -9.85 7.59
N GLY A 68 -33.47 -10.74 8.55
CA GLY A 68 -32.40 -10.55 9.54
C GLY A 68 -31.01 -10.37 8.89
N LEU A 69 -30.77 -11.00 7.73
CA LEU A 69 -29.53 -10.90 6.97
C LEU A 69 -29.31 -9.47 6.42
N TYR A 70 -30.37 -8.79 5.98
CA TYR A 70 -30.29 -7.39 5.60
C TYR A 70 -29.89 -6.49 6.77
N TYR A 71 -30.54 -6.63 7.93
CA TYR A 71 -30.21 -5.80 9.10
C TYR A 71 -28.80 -6.06 9.62
N GLN A 72 -28.35 -7.32 9.64
CA GLN A 72 -26.98 -7.65 10.04
C GLN A 72 -25.95 -7.01 9.11
N ARG A 73 -26.19 -7.03 7.79
CA ARG A 73 -25.34 -6.32 6.82
C ARG A 73 -25.30 -4.81 7.08
N GLN A 74 -26.44 -4.19 7.36
CA GLN A 74 -26.47 -2.76 7.68
C GLN A 74 -25.68 -2.42 8.96
N VAL A 75 -25.75 -3.29 9.97
CA VAL A 75 -24.96 -3.16 11.20
C VAL A 75 -23.46 -3.28 10.91
N ILE A 76 -23.04 -4.25 10.09
CA ILE A 76 -21.64 -4.42 9.71
C ILE A 76 -21.14 -3.17 8.97
N LEU A 77 -21.88 -2.67 7.98
CA LEU A 77 -21.51 -1.48 7.21
C LEU A 77 -21.39 -0.23 8.08
N ARG A 78 -22.28 -0.04 9.06
CA ARG A 78 -22.28 1.14 9.93
C ARG A 78 -21.20 1.12 11.01
N ASN A 79 -20.87 -0.07 11.54
CA ASN A 79 -20.00 -0.19 12.71
C ASN A 79 -18.54 -0.53 12.35
N THR A 80 -18.29 -1.08 11.17
CA THR A 80 -16.97 -1.63 10.85
C THR A 80 -16.11 -0.63 10.08
N LYS A 81 -15.18 0.01 10.79
CA LYS A 81 -14.25 1.01 10.24
C LYS A 81 -13.00 0.42 9.58
N SER A 82 -12.90 -0.91 9.49
CA SER A 82 -11.76 -1.63 8.93
C SER A 82 -12.22 -2.61 7.85
N ALA A 83 -11.68 -2.49 6.64
CA ALA A 83 -12.06 -3.33 5.50
C ALA A 83 -11.78 -4.83 5.75
N PRO A 84 -10.61 -5.25 6.28
CA PRO A 84 -10.38 -6.65 6.63
C PRO A 84 -11.35 -7.19 7.68
N ALA A 85 -11.66 -6.37 8.70
CA ALA A 85 -12.63 -6.77 9.72
C ALA A 85 -14.04 -6.94 9.11
N ALA A 86 -14.44 -6.06 8.19
CA ALA A 86 -15.71 -6.17 7.50
C ALA A 86 -15.77 -7.44 6.61
N ALA A 87 -14.67 -7.74 5.91
CA ALA A 87 -14.55 -8.98 5.14
C ALA A 87 -14.78 -10.21 6.01
N TRP A 88 -14.12 -10.26 7.17
CA TRP A 88 -14.26 -11.36 8.13
C TRP A 88 -15.70 -11.50 8.63
N LEU A 89 -16.35 -10.39 9.01
CA LEU A 89 -17.74 -10.39 9.46
C LEU A 89 -18.70 -10.85 8.35
N PHE A 90 -18.47 -10.46 7.10
CA PHE A 90 -19.27 -10.95 5.96
C PHE A 90 -19.06 -12.43 5.68
N LEU A 91 -17.83 -12.95 5.82
CA LEU A 91 -17.58 -14.39 5.72
C LEU A 91 -18.29 -15.17 6.83
N GLN A 92 -18.23 -14.69 8.07
CA GLN A 92 -18.96 -15.28 9.19
C GLN A 92 -20.48 -15.25 8.96
N GLN A 93 -21.01 -14.13 8.46
CA GLN A 93 -22.43 -14.01 8.10
C GLN A 93 -22.81 -15.01 7.00
N ALA A 94 -22.00 -15.16 5.95
CA ALA A 94 -22.25 -16.14 4.89
C ALA A 94 -22.26 -17.57 5.43
N TRP A 95 -21.34 -17.91 6.34
CA TRP A 95 -21.24 -19.23 6.96
C TRP A 95 -22.43 -19.55 7.85
N TYR A 96 -22.78 -18.64 8.78
CA TYR A 96 -23.86 -18.84 9.74
C TYR A 96 -25.23 -18.97 9.05
N TRP A 97 -25.46 -18.19 8.00
CA TRP A 97 -26.74 -18.17 7.30
C TRP A 97 -26.85 -19.20 6.14
N ARG A 98 -25.81 -20.00 5.87
CA ARG A 98 -25.74 -20.90 4.68
C ARG A 98 -26.87 -21.93 4.58
N GLY A 99 -27.51 -22.27 5.70
CA GLY A 99 -28.63 -23.21 5.78
C GLY A 99 -29.92 -22.62 6.33
N ILE A 100 -29.95 -21.31 6.63
CA ILE A 100 -31.08 -20.63 7.26
C ILE A 100 -31.81 -19.74 6.24
N ALA A 101 -31.06 -18.96 5.45
CA ALA A 101 -31.63 -18.05 4.47
C ALA A 101 -31.31 -18.50 3.04
N ILE A 102 -32.33 -18.46 2.18
CA ILE A 102 -32.18 -18.73 0.75
C ILE A 102 -31.19 -17.72 0.18
N SER A 103 -30.19 -18.18 -0.57
CA SER A 103 -29.18 -17.35 -1.25
C SER A 103 -28.30 -16.49 -0.31
N ALA A 104 -28.19 -16.83 0.98
CA ALA A 104 -27.38 -16.08 1.94
C ALA A 104 -25.92 -15.88 1.49
N VAL A 105 -25.32 -16.95 0.93
CA VAL A 105 -23.94 -16.96 0.46
C VAL A 105 -23.78 -16.03 -0.76
N THR A 106 -24.62 -16.16 -1.78
CA THR A 106 -24.53 -15.33 -2.99
C THR A 106 -24.85 -13.85 -2.72
N ARG A 107 -25.66 -13.55 -1.70
CA ARG A 107 -25.95 -12.17 -1.26
C ARG A 107 -24.83 -11.53 -0.43
N THR A 108 -23.95 -12.33 0.18
CA THR A 108 -22.95 -11.84 1.15
C THR A 108 -21.51 -11.92 0.63
N ILE A 109 -21.15 -12.95 -0.14
CA ILE A 109 -19.80 -13.15 -0.67
C ILE A 109 -19.30 -12.00 -1.55
N PRO A 110 -20.11 -11.38 -2.44
CA PRO A 110 -19.64 -10.23 -3.22
C PRO A 110 -19.17 -9.06 -2.33
N TRP A 111 -19.77 -8.88 -1.15
CA TRP A 111 -19.35 -7.86 -0.19
C TRP A 111 -18.02 -8.20 0.47
N ALA A 112 -17.82 -9.47 0.86
CA ALA A 112 -16.53 -9.93 1.38
C ALA A 112 -15.41 -9.76 0.35
N LEU A 113 -15.67 -10.13 -0.91
CA LEU A 113 -14.72 -9.95 -2.02
C LEU A 113 -14.38 -8.47 -2.24
N PHE A 114 -15.38 -7.59 -2.24
CA PHE A 114 -15.16 -6.14 -2.35
C PHE A 114 -14.22 -5.63 -1.24
N CYS A 115 -14.44 -6.04 0.01
CA CYS A 115 -13.60 -5.64 1.15
C CYS A 115 -12.14 -6.10 0.95
N VAL A 116 -11.95 -7.34 0.50
CA VAL A 116 -10.62 -7.91 0.25
C VAL A 116 -9.92 -7.20 -0.91
N CYS A 117 -10.60 -7.01 -2.03
CA CYS A 117 -10.05 -6.28 -3.19
C CYS A 117 -9.67 -4.85 -2.81
N TYR A 118 -10.50 -4.17 -2.04
CA TYR A 118 -10.20 -2.82 -1.53
C TYR A 118 -8.93 -2.80 -0.70
N PHE A 119 -8.82 -3.72 0.27
CA PHE A 119 -7.65 -3.81 1.13
C PHE A 119 -6.38 -4.13 0.34
N LEU A 120 -6.42 -5.12 -0.55
CA LEU A 120 -5.28 -5.51 -1.38
C LEU A 120 -4.85 -4.38 -2.31
N GLY A 121 -5.79 -3.65 -2.92
CA GLY A 121 -5.48 -2.50 -3.77
C GLY A 121 -4.68 -1.42 -3.04
N PHE A 122 -5.10 -1.07 -1.82
CA PHE A 122 -4.39 -0.07 -1.01
C PHE A 122 -3.09 -0.61 -0.40
N ALA A 123 -3.01 -1.89 -0.06
CA ALA A 123 -1.78 -2.52 0.41
C ALA A 123 -0.69 -2.50 -0.68
N VAL A 124 -1.07 -2.81 -1.92
CA VAL A 124 -0.16 -2.78 -3.07
C VAL A 124 0.36 -1.36 -3.31
N LEU A 125 -0.51 -0.35 -3.27
CA LEU A 125 -0.11 1.06 -3.39
C LEU A 125 0.88 1.50 -2.30
N ALA A 126 0.69 1.05 -1.07
CA ALA A 126 1.60 1.34 0.03
C ALA A 126 2.96 0.64 -0.12
N VAL A 127 2.99 -0.62 -0.59
CA VAL A 127 4.21 -1.41 -0.76
C VAL A 127 5.07 -0.93 -1.93
N PHE A 128 4.47 -0.50 -3.05
CA PHE A 128 5.22 0.06 -4.19
C PHE A 128 6.04 1.29 -3.80
N SER A 129 5.66 1.98 -2.73
CA SER A 129 6.47 3.04 -2.12
C SER A 129 7.84 2.51 -1.65
N SER A 130 7.92 1.31 -1.07
CA SER A 130 9.18 0.84 -0.44
C SER A 130 10.30 0.42 -1.41
N GLN A 131 9.97 -0.05 -2.62
CA GLN A 131 10.94 -0.73 -3.51
C GLN A 131 11.91 0.20 -4.26
N ILE A 132 11.74 1.52 -4.17
CA ILE A 132 12.60 2.48 -4.87
C ILE A 132 13.93 2.71 -4.11
N SER A 133 14.04 2.27 -2.84
CA SER A 133 15.23 2.55 -2.01
C SER A 133 16.29 1.43 -2.00
N ASP A 134 15.96 0.20 -2.40
CA ASP A 134 16.88 -0.95 -2.24
C ASP A 134 17.89 -1.13 -3.39
N SER A 135 17.62 -0.56 -4.57
CA SER A 135 18.57 -0.63 -5.68
C SER A 135 19.85 0.19 -5.47
N PHE A 136 19.88 1.09 -4.47
CA PHE A 136 21.05 1.93 -4.18
C PHE A 136 21.99 1.35 -3.11
N ARG A 137 21.51 0.46 -2.24
CA ARG A 137 22.31 -0.09 -1.12
C ARG A 137 23.26 -1.21 -1.54
N ILE A 138 23.00 -1.88 -2.66
CA ILE A 138 23.82 -3.00 -3.13
C ILE A 138 25.03 -2.50 -3.96
N SER A 139 24.92 -1.35 -4.63
CA SER A 139 26.00 -0.77 -5.44
C SER A 139 27.06 -0.02 -4.63
N THR A 140 26.79 0.28 -3.36
CA THR A 140 27.73 0.91 -2.43
C THR A 140 28.42 -0.10 -1.52
N THR A 141 28.80 -1.27 -2.06
CA THR A 141 29.92 -2.00 -1.45
C THR A 141 31.16 -1.12 -1.67
N PRO A 142 31.78 -0.57 -0.62
CA PRO A 142 32.89 0.35 -0.81
C PRO A 142 34.04 -0.42 -1.47
N GLN A 143 34.39 0.00 -2.69
CA GLN A 143 35.48 -0.55 -3.51
C GLN A 143 36.84 -0.49 -2.80
N SER A 144 36.94 0.23 -1.66
CA SER A 144 38.10 0.20 -0.75
C SER A 144 38.36 -1.19 -0.17
N GLN A 145 37.32 -1.99 0.14
CA GLN A 145 37.50 -3.35 0.65
C GLN A 145 38.07 -4.33 -0.40
N LEU A 146 37.92 -4.03 -1.70
CA LEU A 146 38.51 -4.81 -2.79
C LEU A 146 39.92 -4.33 -3.20
N ARG A 147 40.32 -3.13 -2.75
CA ARG A 147 41.66 -2.60 -3.00
C ARG A 147 42.69 -3.13 -2.00
N ASP A 148 42.28 -3.42 -0.77
CA ASP A 148 43.16 -3.93 0.27
C ASP A 148 43.54 -5.42 0.09
N THR A 149 42.77 -6.17 -0.70
CA THR A 149 43.04 -7.59 -0.99
C THR A 149 43.98 -7.81 -2.18
N ASN A 150 44.22 -6.78 -3.00
CA ASN A 150 45.06 -6.84 -4.20
C ASN A 150 46.38 -6.07 -4.06
N ALA A 151 46.72 -5.57 -2.86
CA ALA A 151 48.07 -5.10 -2.61
C ALA A 151 49.04 -6.29 -2.71
N PRO A 152 50.13 -6.20 -3.51
CA PRO A 152 51.14 -7.25 -3.52
C PRO A 152 51.66 -7.44 -2.10
N ARG A 153 51.59 -8.67 -1.59
CA ARG A 153 52.17 -9.01 -0.28
C ARG A 153 53.68 -8.81 -0.39
N GLU A 154 54.18 -7.75 0.23
CA GLU A 154 55.62 -7.50 0.40
C GLU A 154 56.28 -8.76 1.00
N PRO A 155 57.15 -9.48 0.25
CA PRO A 155 57.60 -10.82 0.62
C PRO A 155 58.66 -10.86 1.74
N TRP A 156 59.01 -9.74 2.36
CA TRP A 156 60.13 -9.67 3.32
C TRP A 156 59.70 -9.58 4.79
N LYS A 157 58.41 -9.63 5.11
CA LYS A 157 57.97 -9.73 6.52
C LYS A 157 57.85 -11.19 6.95
N THR A 158 58.99 -11.85 7.08
CA THR A 158 59.12 -13.10 7.84
C THR A 158 59.86 -12.83 9.14
N HIS A 159 59.17 -13.15 10.25
CA HIS A 159 59.66 -13.57 11.56
C HIS A 159 60.95 -12.94 12.10
N PHE A 160 60.80 -12.08 13.12
CA PHE A 160 61.50 -12.19 14.42
C PHE A 160 60.58 -11.68 15.52
#